data_AF-A0A537VTP2-F1
#
_entry.id   AF-A0A537VTP2-F1
#
_cell.length_a   1.000
_cell.length_b   1.000
_cell.length_c   1.000
_cell.angle_alpha   90.00
_cell.angle_beta   90.00
_cell.angle_gamma   90.00
#
_symmetry.space_group_name_H-M   'P 1'
#
loop_
_entity.id
_entity.type
_entity.pdbx_description
1 polymer ?
#
loop_
_entity_poly.entity_id
_entity_poly.type
_entity_poly.pdbx_seq_one_letter_code
_entity_poly.pdbx_strand_id
1 'polypeptide(L)'
;MQIVTPTNGEVIHGAVVPVRVRLENATIVAATTTNIRPDQGHLHLYLDDQIESMNFSTSATLPAVKPGLHVLRVEFVASDHLPFDPRVIAQVAFEVKR
;
A
#
# COMPACT_ATOMS: atom_id res chain seq x y z
N MET A 1 -0.32 -1.05 11.21
CA MET A 1 -0.90 -0.93 9.84
C MET A 1 -1.37 -2.30 9.38
N GLN A 2 -2.48 -2.38 8.66
CA GLN A 2 -3.00 -3.63 8.08
C GLN A 2 -3.51 -3.41 6.65
N ILE A 3 -3.20 -4.32 5.74
CA ILE A 3 -3.88 -4.42 4.44
C ILE A 3 -5.21 -5.15 4.67
N VAL A 4 -6.32 -4.47 4.38
CA VAL A 4 -7.69 -4.98 4.56
C VAL A 4 -8.17 -5.72 3.31
N THR A 5 -7.78 -5.25 2.13
CA THR A 5 -7.97 -5.96 0.86
C THR A 5 -6.79 -5.61 -0.07
N PRO A 6 -6.24 -6.58 -0.83
CA PRO A 6 -6.50 -8.01 -0.71
C PRO A 6 -6.10 -8.57 0.67
N THR A 7 -6.77 -9.63 1.09
CA THR A 7 -6.41 -10.44 2.26
C THR A 7 -5.38 -11.50 1.85
N ASN A 8 -4.63 -12.03 2.83
CA ASN A 8 -3.62 -13.05 2.53
C ASN A 8 -4.28 -14.34 2.02
N GLY A 9 -3.87 -14.79 0.83
CA GLY A 9 -4.43 -15.95 0.12
C GLY A 9 -5.71 -15.64 -0.67
N GLU A 10 -6.14 -14.37 -0.77
CA GLU A 10 -7.34 -14.01 -1.52
C GLU A 10 -7.18 -14.33 -3.01
N VAL A 11 -8.25 -14.82 -3.64
CA VAL A 11 -8.34 -15.00 -5.09
C VAL A 11 -9.23 -13.91 -5.64
N ILE A 12 -8.68 -13.07 -6.53
CA ILE A 12 -9.38 -11.97 -7.19
C ILE A 12 -9.62 -12.35 -8.65
N HIS A 13 -10.86 -12.15 -9.11
CA HIS A 13 -11.21 -12.34 -10.51
C HIS A 13 -11.17 -10.99 -11.25
N GLY A 14 -10.42 -10.95 -12.36
CA GLY A 14 -10.21 -9.75 -13.16
C GLY A 14 -8.90 -9.02 -12.82
N ALA A 15 -8.50 -8.11 -13.71
CA ALA A 15 -7.21 -7.41 -13.63
C ALA A 15 -7.19 -6.20 -12.68
N VAL A 16 -8.35 -5.80 -12.16
CA VAL A 16 -8.50 -4.61 -11.31
C VAL A 16 -8.55 -5.06 -9.85
N VAL A 17 -7.50 -4.78 -9.10
CA VAL A 17 -7.36 -5.19 -7.70
C VAL A 17 -7.60 -3.99 -6.78
N PRO A 18 -8.66 -3.99 -5.95
CA PRO A 18 -8.85 -2.96 -4.95
C PRO A 18 -7.82 -3.11 -3.82
N VAL A 19 -7.31 -1.98 -3.33
CA VAL A 19 -6.43 -1.95 -2.17
C VAL A 19 -7.07 -1.06 -1.10
N ARG A 20 -7.22 -1.58 0.12
CA ARG A 20 -7.59 -0.78 1.29
C ARG A 20 -6.67 -1.08 2.44
N VAL A 21 -6.27 -0.02 3.15
CA VAL A 21 -5.32 -0.08 4.27
C VAL A 21 -5.96 0.53 5.50
N ARG A 22 -5.83 -0.15 6.64
CA ARG A 22 -6.15 0.42 7.95
C ARG A 22 -4.88 0.93 8.60
N LEU A 23 -4.92 2.19 9.01
CA LEU A 23 -3.92 2.84 9.84
C LEU A 23 -4.51 3.13 11.21
N GLU A 24 -3.68 2.99 12.24
CA GLU A 24 -4.01 3.30 13.63
C GLU A 24 -2.95 4.29 14.10
N ASN A 25 -3.38 5.37 14.78
CA ASN A 25 -2.50 6.44 15.28
C ASN A 25 -1.64 7.12 14.18
N ALA A 26 -2.13 7.16 12.95
CA ALA A 26 -1.45 7.82 11.83
C ALA A 26 -2.47 8.50 10.91
N THR A 27 -2.03 9.57 10.25
CA THR A 27 -2.83 10.41 9.36
C THR A 27 -2.18 10.48 7.99
N ILE A 28 -2.97 10.22 6.94
CA ILE A 28 -2.52 10.50 5.57
C ILE A 28 -2.68 11.98 5.29
N VAL A 29 -1.62 12.61 4.80
CA VAL A 29 -1.62 14.02 4.39
C VAL A 29 -1.34 14.12 2.90
N ALA A 30 -1.77 15.21 2.25
CA ALA A 30 -1.48 15.45 0.84
C ALA A 30 -0.16 16.20 0.60
N ALA A 31 0.38 16.83 1.63
CA ALA A 31 1.55 17.68 1.52
C ALA A 31 2.84 16.87 1.50
N THR A 32 3.63 17.01 0.44
CA THR A 32 5.03 16.54 0.41
C THR A 32 5.94 17.62 0.98
N THR A 33 6.64 17.33 2.10
CA THR A 33 7.44 18.31 2.83
C THR A 33 8.49 17.67 3.72
N THR A 34 9.61 18.36 3.94
CA THR A 34 10.66 17.97 4.90
C THR A 34 10.33 18.36 6.35
N ASN A 35 9.27 19.14 6.57
CA ASN A 35 8.73 19.38 7.92
C ASN A 35 7.86 18.19 8.36
N ILE A 36 8.51 17.05 8.57
CA ILE A 36 7.86 15.77 8.85
C ILE A 36 7.31 15.69 10.27
N ARG A 37 6.27 14.89 10.46
CA ARG A 37 5.71 14.51 11.76
C ARG A 37 5.71 12.98 11.90
N PRO A 38 5.88 12.45 13.12
CA PRO A 38 5.99 11.01 13.33
C PRO A 38 4.68 10.24 13.02
N ASP A 39 3.55 10.93 12.94
CA ASP A 39 2.22 10.36 12.72
C ASP A 39 1.59 10.79 11.38
N GLN A 40 2.34 11.43 10.48
CA GLN A 40 1.84 11.92 9.20
C GLN A 40 2.68 11.44 8.02
N GLY A 41 2.00 11.11 6.92
CA GLY A 41 2.72 10.72 5.71
C GLY A 41 1.84 10.10 4.63
N HIS A 42 2.43 9.18 3.87
CA HIS A 42 1.88 8.62 2.63
C HIS A 42 1.99 7.09 2.63
N LEU A 43 1.28 6.44 1.71
CA LEU A 43 1.42 5.00 1.47
C LEU A 43 2.16 4.75 0.16
N HIS A 44 3.23 3.97 0.20
CA HIS A 44 3.87 3.42 -0.99
C HIS A 44 3.37 1.98 -1.19
N LEU A 45 2.80 1.71 -2.37
CA LEU A 45 2.35 0.38 -2.76
C LEU A 45 3.40 -0.24 -3.68
N TYR A 46 3.75 -1.48 -3.38
CA TYR A 46 4.64 -2.30 -4.18
C TYR A 46 3.93 -3.58 -4.58
N LEU A 47 3.94 -3.91 -5.86
CA LEU A 47 3.51 -5.20 -6.39
C LEU A 47 4.75 -5.93 -6.90
N ASP A 48 5.02 -7.12 -6.36
CA ASP A 48 6.18 -7.94 -6.73
C ASP A 48 7.50 -7.14 -6.68
N ASP A 49 7.67 -6.37 -5.59
CA ASP A 49 8.80 -5.47 -5.32
C ASP A 49 8.98 -4.28 -6.28
N GLN A 50 8.08 -4.08 -7.22
CA GLN A 50 8.02 -2.87 -8.05
C GLN A 50 7.08 -1.84 -7.42
N ILE A 51 7.49 -0.57 -7.40
CA ILE A 51 6.62 0.50 -6.92
C ILE A 51 5.48 0.75 -7.92
N GLU A 52 4.25 0.64 -7.43
CA GLU A 52 3.04 0.85 -8.24
C GLU A 52 2.48 2.25 -8.04
N SER A 53 2.49 2.75 -6.80
CA SER A 53 1.93 4.08 -6.50
C SER A 53 2.44 4.68 -5.19
N MET A 54 2.40 6.02 -5.14
CA MET A 54 2.55 6.82 -3.93
C MET A 54 1.21 7.48 -3.62
N ASN A 55 0.51 6.98 -2.61
CA ASN A 55 -0.88 7.33 -2.35
C ASN A 55 -1.02 8.31 -1.18
N PHE A 56 -1.88 9.30 -1.39
CA PHE A 56 -2.37 10.25 -0.39
C PHE A 56 -3.76 9.84 0.13
N SER A 57 -4.06 8.54 0.10
CA SER A 57 -5.31 7.94 0.55
C SER A 57 -5.07 6.53 1.08
N THR A 58 -5.95 6.04 1.94
CA THR A 58 -5.96 4.64 2.43
C THR A 58 -6.67 3.68 1.47
N SER A 59 -7.23 4.19 0.38
CA SER A 59 -7.85 3.41 -0.69
C SER A 59 -7.17 3.69 -2.01
N ALA A 60 -6.87 2.62 -2.75
CA ALA A 60 -6.25 2.66 -4.08
C ALA A 60 -6.75 1.49 -4.94
N THR A 61 -6.37 1.49 -6.20
CA THR A 61 -6.68 0.43 -7.15
C THR A 61 -5.44 0.13 -7.98
N LEU A 62 -5.09 -1.15 -8.11
CA LEU A 62 -4.12 -1.61 -9.10
C LEU A 62 -4.90 -1.92 -10.39
N PRO A 63 -4.71 -1.18 -11.50
CA PRO A 63 -5.64 -1.20 -12.62
C PRO A 63 -5.42 -2.37 -13.61
N ALA A 64 -4.25 -3.00 -13.61
CA ALA A 64 -3.86 -3.95 -14.64
C ALA A 64 -2.94 -5.08 -14.11
N VAL A 65 -3.36 -5.75 -13.04
CA VAL A 65 -2.64 -6.89 -12.47
C VAL A 65 -2.81 -8.10 -13.39
N LYS A 66 -1.68 -8.74 -13.75
CA LYS A 66 -1.67 -9.92 -14.62
C LYS A 66 -2.26 -11.12 -13.86
N PRO A 67 -2.78 -12.15 -14.54
CA PRO A 67 -3.12 -13.41 -13.87
C PRO A 67 -1.87 -14.07 -13.28
N GLY A 68 -1.97 -14.59 -12.05
CA GLY A 68 -0.86 -15.21 -11.33
C GLY A 68 -0.88 -14.95 -9.83
N LEU A 69 0.11 -15.51 -9.13
CA LEU A 69 0.39 -15.20 -7.73
C LEU A 69 1.19 -13.90 -7.63
N HIS A 70 0.77 -13.04 -6.71
CA HIS A 70 1.35 -11.73 -6.49
C HIS A 70 1.57 -11.45 -5.01
N VAL A 71 2.54 -10.58 -4.73
CA VAL A 71 2.80 -10.04 -3.40
C VAL A 71 2.54 -8.55 -3.42
N LEU A 72 1.57 -8.10 -2.62
CA LEU A 72 1.36 -6.68 -2.33
C LEU A 72 2.07 -6.34 -1.02
N ARG A 73 3.01 -5.41 -1.10
CA ARG A 73 3.63 -4.78 0.07
C ARG A 73 3.20 -3.32 0.12
N VAL A 74 2.77 -2.87 1.29
CA VAL A 74 2.46 -1.47 1.58
C VAL A 74 3.41 -0.98 2.64
N GLU A 75 3.96 0.22 2.44
CA GLU A 75 4.78 0.92 3.41
C GLU A 75 4.17 2.28 3.74
N PHE A 76 4.07 2.59 5.03
CA PHE A 76 3.77 3.94 5.50
C PHE A 76 5.09 4.71 5.63
N VAL A 77 5.21 5.81 4.89
CA VAL A 77 6.42 6.65 4.81
C VAL A 77 6.10 8.07 5.26
N ALA A 78 7.10 8.82 5.71
CA ALA A 78 6.93 10.20 6.15
C ALA A 78 6.52 11.13 4.99
N SER A 79 6.12 12.36 5.31
CA SER A 79 5.68 13.36 4.32
C SER A 79 6.75 13.74 3.28
N ASP A 80 8.02 13.41 3.49
CA ASP A 80 9.09 13.57 2.50
C ASP A 80 9.33 12.32 1.64
N HIS A 81 8.48 11.30 1.78
CA HIS A 81 8.58 9.97 1.16
C HIS A 81 9.74 9.09 1.64
N LEU A 82 10.44 9.47 2.72
CA LEU A 82 11.43 8.60 3.33
C LEU A 82 10.78 7.62 4.31
N PRO A 83 11.32 6.40 4.45
CA PRO A 83 10.86 5.45 5.46
C PRO A 83 11.00 6.02 6.88
N PHE A 84 10.05 5.68 7.75
CA PHE A 84 10.25 5.82 9.19
C PHE A 84 11.32 4.82 9.69
N ASP A 85 11.90 5.11 10.85
CA ASP A 85 12.76 4.18 11.59
C ASP A 85 12.14 3.85 12.95
N PRO A 86 11.70 2.59 13.19
CA PRO A 86 11.71 1.46 12.26
C PRO A 86 10.68 1.60 11.12
N ARG A 87 10.90 0.88 10.01
CA ARG A 87 9.99 0.88 8.86
C ARG A 87 8.61 0.32 9.23
N VAL A 88 7.54 0.96 8.75
CA VAL A 88 6.16 0.54 9.00
C VAL A 88 5.60 -0.13 7.74
N ILE A 89 5.64 -1.47 7.70
CA ILE A 89 5.31 -2.27 6.51
C ILE A 89 4.20 -3.29 6.82
N ALA A 90 3.36 -3.57 5.83
CA ALA A 90 2.45 -4.71 5.81
C ALA A 90 2.54 -5.40 4.44
N GLN A 91 2.31 -6.72 4.41
CA GLN A 91 2.41 -7.52 3.19
C GLN A 91 1.37 -8.64 3.17
N VAL A 92 0.84 -8.92 1.99
CA VAL A 92 -0.07 -10.04 1.71
C VAL A 92 0.29 -10.70 0.38
N ALA A 93 0.09 -12.00 0.27
CA ALA A 93 0.10 -12.70 -1.02
C ALA A 93 -1.34 -12.93 -1.49
N PHE A 94 -1.60 -12.84 -2.79
CA PHE A 94 -2.92 -13.07 -3.38
C PHE A 94 -2.77 -13.63 -4.81
N GLU A 95 -3.85 -14.19 -5.36
CA GLU A 95 -3.89 -14.73 -6.72
C GLU A 95 -4.87 -13.95 -7.59
N VAL A 96 -4.48 -13.61 -8.82
CA VAL A 96 -5.38 -13.06 -9.83
C VAL A 96 -5.75 -14.13 -10.85
N LYS A 97 -7.05 -14.33 -11.07
CA LYS A 97 -7.61 -15.23 -12.08
C LYS A 97 -8.43 -14.46 -13.11
N ARG A 98 -8.56 -15.06 -14.29
CA ARG A 98 -9.53 -14.60 -15.30
C ARG A 98 -10.95 -15.02 -14.93
#